data_AF-A0A656H9K6-F1
#
_entry.id   AF-A0A656H9K6-F1
#
_cell.length_a   1.000
_cell.length_b   1.000
_cell.length_c   1.000
_cell.angle_alpha   90.00
_cell.angle_beta   90.00
_cell.angle_gamma   90.00
#
_symmetry.space_group_name_H-M   'P 1'
#
loop_
_entity.id
_entity.type
_entity.pdbx_description
1 polymer ?
#
loop_
_entity_poly.entity_id
_entity_poly.type
_entity_poly.pdbx_seq_one_letter_code
_entity_poly.pdbx_strand_id
1 'polypeptide(L)'
;MDCKKSMFAAFCSVIIAGVISATLPGVALAGDSEKKISLKRTNPSEPIGRDAVLSKVKSEYKGRVLSVQEKPLPGYPDCHIVRMLSLEGEYLTIKVACSD
;
A
#
# COMPACT_ATOMS: atom_id res chain seq x y z
N MET A 1 77.08 10.36 16.58
CA MET A 1 76.81 8.96 16.95
C MET A 1 75.52 8.55 16.27
N ASP A 2 75.68 7.65 15.32
CA ASP A 2 74.76 7.29 14.24
C ASP A 2 73.45 6.67 14.72
N CYS A 3 72.32 7.20 14.25
CA CYS A 3 71.03 6.55 14.34
C CYS A 3 71.01 5.34 13.41
N LYS A 4 71.34 4.18 13.97
CA LYS A 4 71.23 2.86 13.33
C LYS A 4 69.77 2.60 12.94
N LYS A 5 69.56 2.44 11.63
CA LYS A 5 68.42 1.75 11.03
C LYS A 5 68.18 0.41 11.72
N SER A 6 66.94 0.16 12.15
CA SER A 6 66.41 -1.20 12.24
C SER A 6 65.11 -1.26 11.46
N MET A 7 65.16 -1.98 10.34
CA MET A 7 64.01 -2.48 9.59
C MET A 7 63.18 -3.43 10.46
N PHE A 8 61.97 -3.73 10.00
CA PHE A 8 61.03 -4.76 10.46
C PHE A 8 59.97 -4.34 11.49
N ALA A 9 58.89 -3.76 10.98
CA ALA A 9 57.52 -4.13 11.31
C ALA A 9 56.62 -3.52 10.21
N ALA A 10 56.59 -4.08 9.01
CA ALA A 10 55.60 -5.09 8.63
C ALA A 10 54.16 -4.66 8.98
N PHE A 11 53.53 -4.02 7.99
CA PHE A 11 52.11 -4.14 7.64
C PHE A 11 51.21 -4.87 8.63
N CYS A 12 50.37 -4.13 9.36
CA CYS A 12 49.07 -4.62 9.86
C CYS A 12 48.19 -3.46 10.37
N SER A 13 47.97 -2.43 9.55
CA SER A 13 46.85 -1.51 9.76
C SER A 13 45.67 -2.02 8.96
N VAL A 14 45.10 -3.15 9.41
CA VAL A 14 43.81 -3.63 8.89
C VAL A 14 42.78 -2.59 9.29
N ILE A 15 42.34 -1.80 8.31
CA ILE A 15 41.19 -0.91 8.43
C ILE A 15 40.00 -1.84 8.76
N ILE A 16 39.60 -1.88 10.03
CA ILE A 16 38.31 -2.44 10.41
C ILE A 16 37.27 -1.42 9.94
N ALA A 17 37.00 -1.41 8.63
CA ALA A 17 35.77 -0.87 8.09
C ALA A 17 34.67 -1.86 8.48
N GLY A 18 34.31 -1.84 9.76
CA GLY A 18 33.13 -2.53 10.25
C GLY A 18 31.93 -1.89 9.60
N VAL A 19 31.50 -2.50 8.50
CA VAL A 19 30.22 -2.21 7.84
C VAL A 19 29.15 -2.48 8.90
N ILE A 20 28.74 -1.42 9.60
CA ILE A 20 27.52 -1.46 10.41
C ILE A 20 26.41 -1.62 9.39
N SER A 21 26.07 -2.89 9.13
CA SER A 21 24.94 -3.28 8.32
C SER A 21 23.71 -2.84 9.10
N ALA A 22 23.34 -1.58 8.93
CA ALA A 22 22.11 -1.00 9.40
C ALA A 22 20.97 -1.69 8.64
N THR A 23 20.64 -2.89 9.07
CA THR A 23 19.35 -3.51 8.79
C THR A 23 18.34 -2.75 9.64
N LEU A 24 17.98 -1.55 9.17
CA LEU A 24 16.78 -0.88 9.62
C LEU A 24 15.64 -1.89 9.42
N PRO A 25 14.88 -2.26 10.46
CA PRO A 25 13.67 -3.03 10.25
C PRO A 25 12.82 -2.21 9.30
N GLY A 26 12.59 -2.75 8.10
CA GLY A 26 11.70 -2.13 7.13
C GLY A 26 10.38 -1.91 7.83
N VAL A 27 10.01 -0.67 8.08
CA VAL A 27 8.67 -0.34 8.57
C VAL A 27 7.72 -0.86 7.50
N ALA A 28 7.02 -1.95 7.79
CA ALA A 28 5.91 -2.38 6.99
C ALA A 28 4.86 -1.28 7.12
N LEU A 29 4.85 -0.34 6.17
CA LEU A 29 3.72 0.53 5.96
C LEU A 29 2.54 -0.42 5.73
N ALA A 30 1.60 -0.46 6.68
CA ALA A 30 0.30 -1.08 6.47
C ALA A 30 -0.34 -0.31 5.31
N GLY A 31 -0.09 -0.77 4.09
CA GLY A 31 -0.45 -0.06 2.88
C GLY A 31 -1.95 -0.02 2.76
N ASP A 32 -2.52 1.19 2.70
CA ASP A 32 -3.88 1.35 2.20
C ASP A 32 -3.87 0.83 0.76
N SER A 33 -4.44 -0.36 0.57
CA SER A 33 -4.41 -1.04 -0.71
C SER A 33 -5.59 -0.56 -1.54
N GLU A 34 -5.28 0.12 -2.64
CA GLU A 34 -6.30 0.54 -3.59
C GLU A 34 -6.77 -0.65 -4.43
N LYS A 35 -8.09 -0.82 -4.55
CA LYS A 35 -8.74 -1.85 -5.37
C LYS A 35 -9.80 -1.22 -6.25
N LYS A 36 -10.12 -1.88 -7.36
CA LYS A 36 -11.14 -1.43 -8.30
C LYS A 36 -12.15 -2.51 -8.59
N ILE A 37 -13.42 -2.11 -8.65
CA ILE A 37 -14.53 -2.96 -9.05
C ILE A 37 -15.30 -2.27 -10.16
N SER A 38 -15.47 -2.95 -11.30
CA SER A 38 -16.40 -2.52 -12.33
C SER A 38 -17.83 -2.91 -11.95
N LEU A 39 -18.72 -1.93 -11.94
CA LEU A 39 -20.14 -2.13 -11.68
C LEU A 39 -20.93 -1.29 -12.67
N LYS A 40 -21.88 -1.93 -13.36
CA LYS A 40 -22.77 -1.29 -14.33
C LYS A 40 -24.18 -1.21 -13.74
N ARG A 41 -24.93 -0.19 -14.15
CA ARG A 41 -26.36 -0.08 -13.82
C ARG A 41 -27.12 -1.27 -14.39
N THR A 42 -27.98 -1.88 -13.57
CA THR A 42 -28.96 -2.87 -14.05
C THR A 42 -30.07 -2.19 -14.85
N ASN A 43 -30.50 -1.00 -14.41
CA ASN A 43 -31.44 -0.13 -15.11
C ASN A 43 -30.73 1.16 -15.53
N PRO A 44 -30.60 1.48 -16.83
CA PRO A 44 -29.90 2.68 -17.29
C PRO A 44 -30.43 4.00 -16.72
N SER A 45 -31.73 4.04 -16.40
CA SER A 45 -32.44 5.21 -15.92
C SER A 45 -32.24 5.50 -14.42
N GLU A 46 -31.68 4.56 -13.66
CA GLU A 46 -31.54 4.68 -12.21
C GLU A 46 -30.06 4.64 -11.81
N PRO A 47 -29.62 5.51 -10.87
CA PRO A 47 -28.25 5.49 -10.38
C PRO A 47 -27.97 4.19 -9.60
N ILE A 48 -26.70 3.83 -9.51
CA ILE A 48 -26.30 2.66 -8.73
C ILE A 48 -26.54 2.97 -7.25
N GLY A 49 -27.49 2.26 -6.64
CA GLY A 49 -27.79 2.40 -5.22
C GLY A 49 -26.68 1.86 -4.33
N ARG A 50 -26.57 2.44 -3.12
CA ARG A 50 -25.60 2.05 -2.09
C ARG A 50 -25.62 0.56 -1.75
N ASP A 51 -26.80 -0.07 -1.73
CA ASP A 51 -26.94 -1.49 -1.42
C ASP A 51 -26.33 -2.39 -2.51
N ALA A 52 -26.46 -1.99 -3.78
CA ALA A 52 -25.83 -2.70 -4.90
C ALA A 52 -24.29 -2.62 -4.81
N VAL A 53 -23.77 -1.43 -4.47
CA VAL A 53 -22.33 -1.23 -4.22
C VAL A 53 -21.85 -2.12 -3.08
N LEU A 54 -22.55 -2.10 -1.94
CA LEU A 54 -22.18 -2.89 -0.76
C LEU A 54 -22.26 -4.40 -1.02
N SER A 55 -23.30 -4.85 -1.71
CA SER A 55 -23.48 -6.26 -2.09
C SER A 55 -22.31 -6.72 -2.97
N LYS A 56 -21.95 -5.92 -3.98
CA LYS A 56 -20.82 -6.21 -4.87
C LYS A 56 -19.48 -6.23 -4.11
N VAL A 57 -19.21 -5.22 -3.28
CA VAL A 57 -17.97 -5.18 -2.48
C VAL A 57 -17.84 -6.38 -1.54
N LYS A 58 -18.91 -6.76 -0.83
CA LYS A 58 -18.91 -7.91 0.09
C LYS A 58 -18.82 -9.28 -0.62
N SER A 59 -19.20 -9.33 -1.90
CA SER A 59 -19.03 -10.52 -2.72
C SER A 59 -17.56 -10.79 -3.06
N GLU A 60 -16.76 -9.73 -3.21
CA GLU A 60 -15.34 -9.83 -3.60
C GLU A 60 -14.39 -9.76 -2.41
N TYR A 61 -14.68 -8.94 -1.40
CA TYR A 61 -13.81 -8.71 -0.26
C TYR A 61 -14.50 -9.09 1.05
N LYS A 62 -13.74 -9.72 1.94
CA LYS A 62 -14.19 -10.08 3.29
C LYS A 62 -13.63 -9.08 4.30
N GLY A 63 -14.45 -8.74 5.30
CA GLY A 63 -14.10 -7.74 6.31
C GLY A 63 -15.24 -6.78 6.61
N ARG A 64 -14.89 -5.65 7.24
CA ARG A 64 -15.84 -4.64 7.71
C ARG A 64 -15.77 -3.40 6.84
N VAL A 65 -16.90 -3.03 6.23
CA VAL A 65 -17.03 -1.73 5.55
C VAL A 65 -17.03 -0.62 6.60
N LEU A 66 -16.14 0.35 6.43
CA LEU A 66 -15.97 1.51 7.29
C LEU A 66 -16.76 2.71 6.77
N SER A 67 -16.74 2.93 5.45
CA SER A 67 -17.49 4.03 4.83
C SER A 67 -17.80 3.75 3.37
N VAL A 68 -18.89 4.33 2.87
CA VAL A 68 -19.22 4.41 1.44
C VAL A 68 -19.43 5.89 1.12
N GLN A 69 -18.71 6.40 0.12
CA GLN A 69 -18.80 7.78 -0.32
C GLN A 69 -19.12 7.83 -1.81
N GLU A 70 -20.12 8.62 -2.17
CA GLU A 70 -20.38 8.97 -3.57
C GLU A 70 -19.36 10.02 -4.01
N LYS A 71 -18.67 9.76 -5.12
CA LYS A 71 -17.69 10.67 -5.73
C LYS A 71 -17.89 10.67 -7.25
N PRO A 72 -18.96 11.30 -7.76
CA PRO A 72 -19.21 11.37 -9.20
C PRO A 72 -18.02 12.00 -9.92
N LEU A 73 -17.59 11.37 -11.02
CA LEU A 73 -16.52 11.84 -11.89
C LEU A 73 -17.07 12.08 -13.30
N PRO A 74 -16.38 12.90 -14.14
CA PRO A 74 -16.76 13.06 -15.54
C PRO A 74 -16.83 11.71 -16.27
N GLY A 75 -18.00 11.37 -16.83
CA GLY A 75 -18.24 10.08 -17.49
C GLY A 75 -18.53 8.91 -16.54
N TYR A 76 -18.39 9.09 -15.22
CA TYR A 76 -18.66 8.09 -14.19
C TYR A 76 -19.51 8.70 -13.07
N PRO A 77 -20.80 9.01 -13.32
CA PRO A 77 -21.68 9.66 -12.36
C PRO A 77 -21.98 8.79 -11.13
N ASP A 78 -21.81 7.47 -11.23
CA ASP A 78 -22.05 6.53 -10.13
C ASP A 78 -20.74 6.05 -9.47
N CYS A 79 -19.66 6.83 -9.54
CA CYS A 79 -18.42 6.46 -8.88
C CYS A 79 -18.57 6.50 -7.35
N HIS A 80 -18.23 5.38 -6.70
CA HIS A 80 -18.27 5.23 -5.25
C HIS A 80 -16.90 4.83 -4.71
N ILE A 81 -16.51 5.43 -3.59
CA ILE A 81 -15.31 5.04 -2.82
C ILE A 81 -15.75 4.33 -1.55
N VAL A 82 -15.39 3.06 -1.44
CA VAL A 82 -15.68 2.23 -0.27
C VAL A 82 -14.39 2.01 0.50
N ARG A 83 -14.37 2.40 1.78
CA ARG A 83 -13.28 2.08 2.69
C ARG A 83 -13.65 0.86 3.51
N MET A 84 -12.75 -0.09 3.59
CA MET A 84 -12.98 -1.37 4.24
C MET A 84 -11.75 -1.77 5.06
N LEU A 85 -11.96 -2.41 6.21
CA LEU A 85 -10.93 -3.12 6.94
C LEU A 85 -11.07 -4.60 6.61
N SER A 86 -10.05 -5.19 5.99
CA SER A 86 -10.02 -6.61 5.66
C SER A 86 -9.87 -7.48 6.92
N LEU A 87 -10.09 -8.79 6.79
CA LEU A 87 -9.90 -9.72 7.92
C LEU A 87 -8.42 -9.92 8.26
N GLU A 88 -7.54 -9.62 7.30
CA GLU A 88 -6.08 -9.66 7.42
C GLU A 88 -5.52 -8.40 8.11
N GLY A 89 -6.38 -7.43 8.44
CA GLY A 89 -5.98 -6.18 9.09
C GLY A 89 -5.52 -5.11 8.11
N GLU A 90 -5.75 -5.28 6.81
CA GLU A 90 -5.40 -4.28 5.79
C GLU A 90 -6.55 -3.28 5.60
N TYR A 91 -6.19 -2.00 5.46
CA TYR A 91 -7.13 -0.99 4.99
C TYR A 91 -7.22 -1.06 3.48
N LEU A 92 -8.43 -1.19 2.96
CA LEU A 92 -8.72 -1.23 1.54
C LEU A 92 -9.52 0.01 1.14
N THR A 93 -9.04 0.71 0.12
CA THR A 93 -9.79 1.74 -0.59
C THR A 93 -10.27 1.19 -1.92
N ILE A 94 -11.57 0.94 -2.02
CA ILE A 94 -12.19 0.26 -3.16
C ILE A 94 -12.96 1.28 -4.01
N LYS A 95 -12.49 1.51 -5.23
CA LYS A 95 -13.15 2.33 -6.25
C LYS A 95 -14.18 1.48 -7.01
N VAL A 96 -15.46 1.82 -6.91
CA VAL A 96 -16.56 1.09 -7.57
C VAL A 96 -17.19 1.96 -8.64
N ALA A 97 -17.29 1.45 -9.87
CA ALA A 97 -17.83 2.17 -11.03
C ALA A 97 -17.13 3.51 -11.33
N CYS A 98 -15.84 3.61 -11.01
CA CYS A 98 -15.01 4.79 -11.26
C CYS A 98 -14.12 4.62 -12.50
N SER A 99 -13.57 5.74 -12.98
CA SER A 99 -12.47 5.75 -13.96
C SER A 99 -11.27 4.92 -13.49
N ASP A 100 -10.44 4.48 -14.43
CA ASP A 100 -9.06 4.08 -14.14
C ASP A 100 -8.28 5.30 -13.60
#